data_AF-A0A291GSI6-F1
#
_entry.id   AF-A0A291GSI6-F1
#
_cell.length_a   1.000
_cell.length_b   1.000
_cell.length_c   1.000
_cell.angle_alpha   90.00
_cell.angle_beta   90.00
_cell.angle_gamma   90.00
#
_symmetry.space_group_name_H-M   'P 1'
#
loop_
_entity.id
_entity.type
_entity.pdbx_description
1 polymer ?
#
loop_
_entity_poly.entity_id
_entity_poly.type
_entity_poly.pdbx_seq_one_letter_code
_entity_poly.pdbx_strand_id
1 'polypeptide(L)'
;MSTPSGPNSPDGPGGGSVFFSAAPEPEPDTTDPADPTGQGQTGWPWFLPQSGLRRDLLESAADVDEDPAGAAAVYARIPLVHGAVRLLEHVGEGRELTSTGALPLADVHALVESWNLDRDEQEPTSMWQVGEIVGPWNALVSGGWLDLTSTRVGPGEGIAPVVPQTEDPAAFVRFARALILLLMLDALKQSPEDGGLFGDPDTFAALMHTVAPEGLSLPATIRVALDRGLVPEDPGGDPDMDEIQRYWRTGRDLAALATYGVLHGEIAPDGQDTRFHGTLEAIKEVFGALEMVGELDAPE
;
A
#
# COMPACT_ATOMS: atom_id res chain seq x y z
N MET A 1 -11.71 -30.38 48.09
CA MET A 1 -13.03 -30.29 48.74
C MET A 1 -13.41 -28.82 48.82
N SER A 2 -14.54 -28.51 48.17
CA SER A 2 -15.44 -27.37 48.42
C SER A 2 -14.95 -25.93 48.19
N THR A 3 -15.30 -25.40 47.01
CA THR A 3 -16.07 -24.14 46.83
C THR A 3 -17.52 -24.35 47.36
N PRO A 4 -18.42 -23.35 47.56
CA PRO A 4 -18.55 -22.08 46.81
C PRO A 4 -19.08 -20.85 47.60
N SER A 5 -19.12 -19.69 46.92
CA SER A 5 -20.26 -18.75 46.90
C SER A 5 -19.94 -17.57 45.96
N GLY A 6 -20.58 -17.54 44.79
CA GLY A 6 -20.92 -16.29 44.08
C GLY A 6 -22.34 -15.85 44.47
N PRO A 7 -23.06 -15.04 43.67
CA PRO A 7 -22.64 -14.20 42.54
C PRO A 7 -23.12 -12.74 42.68
N ASN A 8 -22.66 -11.85 41.79
CA ASN A 8 -23.52 -10.77 41.28
C ASN A 8 -23.02 -10.40 39.88
N SER A 9 -23.75 -10.88 38.87
CA SER A 9 -23.84 -10.23 37.56
C SER A 9 -24.83 -9.07 37.67
N PRO A 10 -24.72 -8.08 36.78
CA PRO A 10 -25.64 -8.12 35.64
C PRO A 10 -24.93 -7.90 34.29
N ASP A 11 -25.43 -8.65 33.31
CA ASP A 11 -25.75 -8.26 31.92
C ASP A 11 -24.82 -7.33 31.13
N GLY A 12 -24.28 -7.84 30.01
CA GLY A 12 -23.84 -7.03 28.87
C GLY A 12 -25.03 -6.55 28.02
N PRO A 13 -24.88 -6.23 26.71
CA PRO A 13 -23.66 -5.99 25.91
C PRO A 13 -23.70 -4.62 25.20
N GLY A 14 -22.58 -4.13 24.63
CA GLY A 14 -22.69 -3.03 23.66
C GLY A 14 -21.39 -2.27 23.39
N GLY A 15 -20.87 -2.46 22.17
CA GLY A 15 -20.20 -1.43 21.38
C GLY A 15 -18.92 -0.85 21.96
N GLY A 16 -17.78 -1.49 21.69
CA GLY A 16 -16.49 -0.80 21.64
C GLY A 16 -16.46 0.13 20.43
N SER A 17 -17.20 1.24 20.49
CA SER A 17 -17.06 2.36 19.57
C SER A 17 -15.89 3.18 20.07
N VAL A 18 -14.73 3.01 19.44
CA VAL A 18 -13.60 3.91 19.64
C VAL A 18 -13.91 5.17 18.85
N PHE A 19 -14.15 6.26 19.58
CA PHE A 19 -14.51 7.57 19.06
C PHE A 19 -13.37 8.13 18.20
N PHE A 20 -13.49 8.04 16.88
CA PHE A 20 -12.82 8.98 15.99
C PHE A 20 -13.68 10.24 15.93
N SER A 21 -13.10 11.36 16.36
CA SER A 21 -13.74 12.67 16.39
C SER A 21 -14.37 12.97 15.03
N ALA A 22 -15.71 13.03 14.97
CA ALA A 22 -16.42 13.59 13.84
C ALA A 22 -15.96 15.04 13.66
N ALA A 23 -15.59 15.42 12.44
CA ALA A 23 -15.43 16.84 12.12
C ALA A 23 -16.74 17.56 12.49
N PRO A 24 -16.69 18.72 13.17
CA PRO A 24 -17.91 19.45 13.50
C PRO A 24 -18.63 19.84 12.20
N GLU A 25 -19.96 19.63 12.16
CA GLU A 25 -20.81 20.18 11.10
C GLU A 25 -20.60 21.70 11.06
N PRO A 26 -20.37 22.31 9.89
CA PRO A 26 -20.18 23.75 9.80
C PRO A 26 -21.48 24.45 10.18
N GLU A 27 -21.48 25.19 11.28
CA GLU A 27 -22.57 26.11 11.59
C GLU A 27 -22.63 27.18 10.48
N PRO A 28 -23.83 27.51 9.97
CA PRO A 28 -23.97 28.51 8.91
C PRO A 28 -23.79 29.90 9.51
N ASP A 29 -22.55 30.39 9.51
CA ASP A 29 -22.27 31.77 9.90
C ASP A 29 -22.67 32.71 8.74
N THR A 30 -23.88 33.24 8.85
CA THR A 30 -24.43 34.24 7.94
C THR A 30 -23.80 35.60 8.21
N THR A 31 -22.61 35.88 7.68
CA THR A 31 -22.21 37.17 7.09
C THR A 31 -20.76 37.14 6.59
N ASP A 32 -20.56 36.84 5.31
CA ASP A 32 -19.62 37.58 4.47
C ASP A 32 -19.94 37.35 2.98
N PRO A 33 -19.80 38.35 2.10
CA PRO A 33 -20.13 38.21 0.70
C PRO A 33 -19.07 37.34 0.01
N ALA A 34 -19.55 36.37 -0.77
CA ALA A 34 -18.75 35.41 -1.54
C ALA A 34 -17.46 36.00 -2.13
N ASP A 35 -16.32 35.55 -1.61
CA ASP A 35 -15.02 35.67 -2.25
C ASP A 35 -14.91 34.58 -3.34
N PRO A 36 -14.80 34.94 -4.63
CA PRO A 36 -14.70 33.98 -5.72
C PRO A 36 -13.32 33.29 -5.81
N THR A 37 -12.38 33.56 -4.90
CA THR A 37 -11.03 32.99 -4.95
C THR A 37 -10.80 31.78 -4.03
N GLY A 38 -11.72 31.41 -3.14
CA GLY A 38 -11.79 30.06 -2.54
C GLY A 38 -10.53 29.52 -1.85
N GLN A 39 -9.53 30.34 -1.53
CA GLN A 39 -8.32 29.94 -0.82
C GLN A 39 -8.55 30.04 0.70
N GLY A 40 -9.51 29.27 1.20
CA GLY A 40 -9.54 28.89 2.61
C GLY A 40 -8.61 27.69 2.78
N GLN A 41 -7.54 27.81 3.57
CA GLN A 41 -6.65 26.70 3.89
C GLN A 41 -7.44 25.61 4.64
N THR A 42 -7.94 24.62 3.91
CA THR A 42 -8.73 23.50 4.47
C THR A 42 -7.85 22.47 5.20
N GLY A 43 -6.54 22.72 5.35
CA GLY A 43 -5.55 21.73 5.83
C GLY A 43 -5.37 20.53 4.89
N TRP A 44 -6.25 20.39 3.90
CA TRP A 44 -6.26 19.33 2.90
C TRP A 44 -5.15 19.54 1.85
N PRO A 45 -4.44 18.49 1.43
CA PRO A 45 -3.38 18.64 0.43
C PRO A 45 -3.93 19.16 -0.90
N TRP A 46 -3.26 20.17 -1.48
CA TRP A 46 -3.68 20.78 -2.75
C TRP A 46 -3.70 19.80 -3.93
N PHE A 47 -2.86 18.76 -3.86
CA PHE A 47 -2.70 17.75 -4.91
C PHE A 47 -3.71 16.60 -4.81
N LEU A 48 -4.62 16.62 -3.83
CA LEU A 48 -5.69 15.63 -3.70
C LEU A 48 -7.05 16.19 -4.14
N PRO A 49 -7.94 15.34 -4.70
CA PRO A 49 -9.30 15.73 -5.01
C PRO A 49 -10.06 16.26 -3.78
N GLN A 50 -10.85 17.33 -3.99
CA GLN A 50 -11.62 17.98 -2.91
C GLN A 50 -12.91 17.22 -2.54
N SER A 51 -13.19 16.10 -3.20
CA SER A 51 -14.36 15.26 -2.91
C SER A 51 -14.27 14.53 -1.56
N GLY A 52 -13.11 14.59 -0.89
CA GLY A 52 -12.87 13.95 0.41
C GLY A 52 -12.73 12.43 0.31
N LEU A 53 -12.56 11.79 1.47
CA LEU A 53 -12.34 10.34 1.57
C LEU A 53 -13.65 9.56 1.47
N ARG A 54 -13.69 8.57 0.58
CA ARG A 54 -14.82 7.64 0.41
C ARG A 54 -14.54 6.28 1.04
N ARG A 55 -14.40 6.27 2.37
CA ARG A 55 -14.08 5.05 3.14
C ARG A 55 -15.14 3.96 3.01
N ASP A 56 -16.39 4.34 2.77
CA ASP A 56 -17.51 3.46 2.47
C ASP A 56 -17.23 2.52 1.28
N LEU A 57 -16.35 2.91 0.35
CA LEU A 57 -15.96 2.07 -0.78
C LEU A 57 -15.17 0.83 -0.35
N LEU A 58 -14.48 0.84 0.79
CA LEU A 58 -13.72 -0.34 1.24
C LEU A 58 -14.64 -1.47 1.70
N GLU A 59 -15.89 -1.15 2.06
CA GLU A 59 -16.91 -2.14 2.42
C GLU A 59 -17.37 -2.97 1.22
N SER A 60 -17.16 -2.47 -0.01
CA SER A 60 -17.51 -3.19 -1.25
C SER A 60 -16.37 -4.05 -1.82
N ALA A 61 -15.23 -4.13 -1.14
CA ALA A 61 -14.17 -5.09 -1.49
C ALA A 61 -14.70 -6.52 -1.46
N ALA A 62 -14.14 -7.41 -2.30
CA ALA A 62 -14.62 -8.77 -2.44
C ALA A 62 -14.71 -9.52 -1.10
N ASP A 63 -15.90 -10.04 -0.80
CA ASP A 63 -16.14 -10.85 0.38
C ASP A 63 -15.76 -12.31 0.11
N VAL A 64 -14.76 -12.79 0.86
CA VAL A 64 -14.23 -14.15 0.74
C VAL A 64 -15.23 -15.18 1.27
N ASP A 65 -16.06 -14.82 2.24
CA ASP A 65 -17.03 -15.74 2.83
C ASP A 65 -18.25 -15.92 1.91
N GLU A 66 -18.58 -14.89 1.12
CA GLU A 66 -19.68 -14.94 0.14
C GLU A 66 -19.23 -15.51 -1.22
N ASP A 67 -18.09 -15.07 -1.77
CA ASP A 67 -17.53 -15.55 -3.05
C ASP A 67 -16.00 -15.72 -2.99
N PRO A 68 -15.51 -16.84 -2.42
CA PRO A 68 -14.08 -17.11 -2.33
C PRO A 68 -13.37 -17.14 -3.69
N ALA A 69 -14.04 -17.62 -4.75
CA ALA A 69 -13.46 -17.76 -6.07
C ALA A 69 -13.34 -16.41 -6.78
N GLY A 70 -14.37 -15.57 -6.69
CA GLY A 70 -14.33 -14.19 -7.16
C GLY A 70 -13.26 -13.37 -6.45
N ALA A 71 -13.19 -13.46 -5.12
CA ALA A 71 -12.15 -12.82 -4.33
C ALA A 71 -10.75 -13.28 -4.73
N ALA A 72 -10.51 -14.59 -4.84
CA ALA A 72 -9.22 -15.12 -5.28
C ALA A 72 -8.81 -14.60 -6.66
N ALA A 73 -9.76 -14.54 -7.61
CA ALA A 73 -9.51 -13.99 -8.94
C ALA A 73 -9.16 -12.50 -8.92
N VAL A 74 -9.67 -11.72 -7.96
CA VAL A 74 -9.28 -10.32 -7.77
C VAL A 74 -7.87 -10.21 -7.20
N TYR A 75 -7.58 -10.89 -6.09
CA TYR A 75 -6.25 -10.85 -5.47
C TYR A 75 -5.15 -11.37 -6.41
N ALA A 76 -5.44 -12.39 -7.22
CA ALA A 76 -4.48 -12.93 -8.19
C ALA A 76 -4.08 -11.95 -9.31
N ARG A 77 -4.87 -10.89 -9.53
CA ARG A 77 -4.54 -9.82 -10.48
C ARG A 77 -3.69 -8.70 -9.87
N ILE A 78 -3.50 -8.69 -8.55
CA ILE A 78 -2.64 -7.72 -7.88
C ILE A 78 -1.18 -8.08 -8.23
N PRO A 79 -0.40 -7.17 -8.84
CA PRO A 79 0.95 -7.48 -9.32
C PRO A 79 1.88 -8.04 -8.23
N LEU A 80 1.79 -7.53 -6.99
CA LEU A 80 2.52 -8.07 -5.83
C LEU A 80 2.24 -9.57 -5.61
N VAL A 81 0.95 -9.95 -5.57
CA VAL A 81 0.52 -11.32 -5.31
C VAL A 81 0.93 -12.23 -6.47
N HIS A 82 0.74 -11.76 -7.70
CA HIS A 82 1.18 -12.47 -8.89
C HIS A 82 2.70 -12.72 -8.90
N GLY A 83 3.49 -11.68 -8.61
CA GLY A 83 4.95 -11.76 -8.51
C GLY A 83 5.40 -12.72 -7.42
N ALA A 84 4.74 -12.71 -6.25
CA ALA A 84 5.07 -13.63 -5.16
C ALA A 84 4.84 -15.10 -5.52
N VAL A 85 3.72 -15.43 -6.14
CA VAL A 85 3.44 -16.80 -6.61
C VAL A 85 4.50 -17.24 -7.62
N ARG A 86 4.86 -16.38 -8.57
CA ARG A 86 5.89 -16.68 -9.57
C ARG A 86 7.29 -16.83 -8.97
N LEU A 87 7.61 -16.08 -7.92
CA LEU A 87 8.88 -16.27 -7.18
C LEU A 87 8.91 -17.61 -6.46
N LEU A 88 7.81 -18.00 -5.81
CA LEU A 88 7.72 -19.32 -5.16
C LEU A 88 7.89 -20.45 -6.18
N GLU A 89 7.23 -20.36 -7.33
CA GLU A 89 7.41 -21.29 -8.45
C GLU A 89 8.86 -21.30 -8.97
N HIS A 90 9.47 -20.14 -9.12
CA HIS A 90 10.84 -20.00 -9.58
C HIS A 90 11.84 -20.62 -8.60
N VAL A 91 11.66 -20.38 -7.30
CA VAL A 91 12.49 -20.96 -6.23
C VAL A 91 12.33 -22.49 -6.20
N GLY A 92 11.10 -23.00 -6.31
CA GLY A 92 10.84 -24.43 -6.32
C GLY A 92 11.34 -25.13 -5.06
N GLU A 93 12.11 -26.21 -5.22
CA GLU A 93 12.73 -26.93 -4.09
C GLU A 93 13.92 -26.18 -3.47
N GLY A 94 14.42 -25.15 -4.14
CA GLY A 94 15.46 -24.26 -3.63
C GLY A 94 16.44 -23.77 -4.70
N ARG A 95 16.99 -22.57 -4.46
CA ARG A 95 17.93 -21.87 -5.37
C ARG A 95 19.17 -21.42 -4.62
N GLU A 96 20.24 -21.19 -5.36
CA GLU A 96 21.43 -20.53 -4.81
C GLU A 96 21.18 -19.02 -4.66
N LEU A 97 21.85 -18.43 -3.67
CA LEU A 97 21.86 -17.00 -3.42
C LEU A 97 23.28 -16.46 -3.55
N THR A 98 23.37 -15.18 -3.87
CA THR A 98 24.61 -14.43 -3.71
C THR A 98 24.90 -14.19 -2.23
N SER A 99 26.11 -13.69 -1.91
CA SER A 99 26.50 -13.37 -0.54
C SER A 99 25.67 -12.25 0.12
N THR A 100 24.87 -11.52 -0.65
CA THR A 100 23.96 -10.48 -0.15
C THR A 100 22.53 -11.00 0.03
N GLY A 101 22.30 -12.30 -0.12
CA GLY A 101 20.97 -12.91 -0.02
C GLY A 101 20.07 -12.65 -1.24
N ALA A 102 20.64 -12.16 -2.34
CA ALA A 102 19.90 -11.90 -3.58
C ALA A 102 19.95 -13.12 -4.52
N LEU A 103 18.99 -13.18 -5.44
CA LEU A 103 19.07 -14.09 -6.59
C LEU A 103 20.28 -13.74 -7.48
N PRO A 104 20.95 -14.76 -8.07
CA PRO A 104 21.96 -14.53 -9.10
C PRO A 104 21.41 -13.69 -10.25
N LEU A 105 22.26 -12.86 -10.86
CA LEU A 105 21.81 -11.91 -11.89
C LEU A 105 21.18 -12.62 -13.11
N ALA A 106 21.66 -13.81 -13.46
CA ALA A 106 21.06 -14.63 -14.51
C ALA A 106 19.60 -15.01 -14.21
N ASP A 107 19.27 -15.32 -12.96
CA ASP A 107 17.91 -15.63 -12.54
C ASP A 107 17.05 -14.36 -12.53
N VAL A 108 17.61 -13.21 -12.13
CA VAL A 108 16.93 -11.91 -12.21
C VAL A 108 16.56 -11.57 -13.65
N HIS A 109 17.49 -11.73 -14.60
CA HIS A 109 17.19 -11.49 -16.02
C HIS A 109 16.12 -12.45 -16.56
N ALA A 110 16.16 -13.73 -16.17
CA ALA A 110 15.14 -14.70 -16.56
C ALA A 110 13.74 -14.34 -15.99
N LEU A 111 13.69 -13.83 -14.76
CA LEU A 111 12.45 -13.32 -14.18
C LEU A 111 11.95 -12.08 -14.91
N VAL A 112 12.79 -11.07 -15.14
CA VAL A 112 12.46 -9.85 -15.89
C VAL A 112 11.88 -10.17 -17.27
N GLU A 113 12.54 -11.05 -18.03
CA GLU A 113 12.07 -11.48 -19.35
C GLU A 113 10.75 -12.25 -19.26
N SER A 114 10.67 -13.25 -18.38
CA SER A 114 9.46 -14.07 -18.26
C SER A 114 8.25 -13.32 -17.69
N TRP A 115 8.49 -12.20 -16.99
CA TRP A 115 7.46 -11.33 -16.44
C TRP A 115 7.12 -10.17 -17.38
N ASN A 116 7.86 -10.03 -18.49
CA ASN A 116 7.71 -8.94 -19.43
C ASN A 116 7.74 -7.57 -18.73
N LEU A 117 8.67 -7.41 -17.77
CA LEU A 117 8.86 -6.15 -17.07
C LEU A 117 9.55 -5.18 -18.01
N ASP A 118 8.94 -4.02 -18.22
CA ASP A 118 9.56 -2.94 -18.98
C ASP A 118 10.70 -2.33 -18.17
N ARG A 119 11.86 -2.15 -18.81
CA ARG A 119 13.09 -1.69 -18.15
C ARG A 119 13.70 -0.47 -18.83
N ASP A 120 13.00 0.17 -19.76
CA ASP A 120 13.47 1.38 -20.46
C ASP A 120 14.96 1.28 -20.89
N GLU A 121 15.33 0.13 -21.45
CA GLU A 121 16.67 -0.22 -21.95
C GLU A 121 17.78 -0.39 -20.89
N GLN A 122 17.50 -0.23 -19.59
CA GLN A 122 18.49 -0.40 -18.53
C GLN A 122 18.48 -1.82 -17.95
N GLU A 123 19.47 -2.62 -18.34
CA GLU A 123 19.68 -3.94 -17.76
C GLU A 123 19.95 -3.82 -16.24
N PRO A 124 19.24 -4.60 -15.40
CA PRO A 124 19.50 -4.61 -13.97
C PRO A 124 20.91 -5.14 -13.71
N THR A 125 21.61 -4.54 -12.74
CA THR A 125 22.92 -5.02 -12.27
C THR A 125 22.82 -5.74 -10.92
N SER A 126 21.64 -5.67 -10.28
CA SER A 126 21.31 -6.44 -9.08
C SER A 126 19.80 -6.67 -8.97
N MET A 127 19.39 -7.71 -8.24
CA MET A 127 17.99 -7.96 -7.90
C MET A 127 17.32 -6.73 -7.26
N TRP A 128 18.07 -6.01 -6.43
CA TRP A 128 17.59 -4.87 -5.64
C TRP A 128 17.17 -3.64 -6.48
N GLN A 129 17.44 -3.64 -7.78
CA GLN A 129 16.99 -2.60 -8.72
C GLN A 129 15.67 -2.93 -9.43
N VAL A 130 15.12 -4.13 -9.19
CA VAL A 130 13.87 -4.59 -9.80
C VAL A 130 12.83 -4.67 -8.70
N GLY A 131 12.16 -3.56 -8.43
CA GLY A 131 11.28 -3.45 -7.27
C GLY A 131 10.08 -4.39 -7.31
N GLU A 132 9.64 -4.75 -8.52
CA GLU A 132 8.60 -5.75 -8.79
C GLU A 132 9.03 -7.15 -8.33
N ILE A 133 10.33 -7.40 -8.19
CA ILE A 133 10.90 -8.61 -7.58
C ILE A 133 11.15 -8.38 -6.09
N VAL A 134 11.73 -7.24 -5.72
CA VAL A 134 12.15 -6.95 -4.33
C VAL A 134 10.98 -6.92 -3.35
N GLY A 135 9.87 -6.26 -3.71
CA GLY A 135 8.69 -6.17 -2.85
C GLY A 135 8.14 -7.55 -2.50
N PRO A 136 7.75 -8.37 -3.49
CA PRO A 136 7.31 -9.74 -3.25
C PRO A 136 8.37 -10.61 -2.55
N TRP A 137 9.65 -10.49 -2.92
CA TRP A 137 10.73 -11.23 -2.28
C TRP A 137 10.80 -10.95 -0.78
N ASN A 138 10.87 -9.68 -0.39
CA ASN A 138 10.96 -9.28 1.01
C ASN A 138 9.72 -9.74 1.79
N ALA A 139 8.52 -9.55 1.25
CA ALA A 139 7.29 -9.99 1.91
C ALA A 139 7.24 -11.52 2.09
N LEU A 140 7.73 -12.28 1.09
CA LEU A 140 7.83 -13.73 1.18
C LEU A 140 8.80 -14.20 2.26
N VAL A 141 9.95 -13.53 2.39
CA VAL A 141 10.94 -13.80 3.45
C VAL A 141 10.37 -13.46 4.83
N SER A 142 9.79 -12.27 4.99
CA SER A 142 9.23 -11.81 6.26
C SER A 142 8.08 -12.70 6.75
N GLY A 143 7.26 -13.20 5.83
CA GLY A 143 6.20 -14.16 6.17
C GLY A 143 6.65 -15.60 6.28
N GLY A 144 7.95 -15.89 6.11
CA GLY A 144 8.52 -17.23 6.27
C GLY A 144 8.15 -18.21 5.17
N TRP A 145 7.66 -17.74 4.02
CA TRP A 145 7.40 -18.58 2.84
C TRP A 145 8.67 -18.89 2.06
N LEU A 146 9.69 -18.04 2.20
CA LEU A 146 11.05 -18.29 1.75
C LEU A 146 11.96 -18.38 2.97
N ASP A 147 12.64 -19.51 3.12
CA ASP A 147 13.66 -19.72 4.15
C ASP A 147 15.05 -19.49 3.56
N LEU A 148 15.79 -18.54 4.13
CA LEU A 148 17.10 -18.13 3.65
C LEU A 148 18.19 -18.69 4.54
N THR A 149 19.09 -19.45 3.92
CA THR A 149 20.41 -19.75 4.47
C THR A 149 21.45 -18.77 3.90
N SER A 150 22.70 -18.86 4.34
CA SER A 150 23.76 -17.97 3.84
C SER A 150 24.03 -18.07 2.34
N THR A 151 23.65 -19.16 1.68
CA THR A 151 23.97 -19.42 0.26
C THR A 151 22.81 -19.98 -0.55
N ARG A 152 21.66 -20.27 0.08
CA ARG A 152 20.50 -20.83 -0.61
C ARG A 152 19.20 -20.31 -0.03
N VAL A 153 18.19 -20.22 -0.89
CA VAL A 153 16.79 -20.03 -0.52
C VAL A 153 16.04 -21.34 -0.77
N GLY A 154 15.10 -21.66 0.10
CA GLY A 154 14.17 -22.78 -0.08
C GLY A 154 12.74 -22.39 0.33
N PRO A 155 11.77 -23.28 0.08
CA PRO A 155 10.41 -23.08 0.55
C PRO A 155 10.36 -23.17 2.08
N GLY A 156 9.68 -22.22 2.72
CA GLY A 156 9.32 -22.26 4.13
C GLY A 156 7.84 -22.61 4.35
N GLU A 157 7.46 -22.85 5.60
CA GLU A 157 6.05 -23.17 5.95
C GLU A 157 5.12 -21.96 5.75
N GLY A 158 5.64 -20.75 5.95
CA GLY A 158 4.86 -19.52 5.91
C GLY A 158 3.93 -19.34 7.10
N ILE A 159 3.44 -18.10 7.27
CA ILE A 159 2.38 -17.79 8.26
C ILE A 159 0.99 -18.24 7.81
N ALA A 160 0.82 -18.52 6.51
CA ALA A 160 -0.39 -19.06 5.91
C ALA A 160 -0.02 -20.04 4.78
N PRO A 161 -0.78 -21.11 4.55
CA PRO A 161 -0.47 -22.07 3.50
C PRO A 161 -0.58 -21.43 2.12
N VAL A 162 0.42 -21.66 1.26
CA VAL A 162 0.36 -21.29 -0.15
C VAL A 162 -0.31 -22.43 -0.92
N VAL A 163 -1.52 -22.18 -1.40
CA VAL A 163 -2.30 -23.14 -2.19
C VAL A 163 -2.70 -22.49 -3.51
N PRO A 164 -2.65 -23.20 -4.65
CA PRO A 164 -3.12 -22.65 -5.91
C PRO A 164 -4.58 -22.16 -5.80
N GLN A 165 -4.87 -21.01 -6.41
CA GLN A 165 -6.21 -20.40 -6.35
C GLN A 165 -7.34 -21.33 -6.83
N THR A 166 -7.04 -22.29 -7.71
CA THR A 166 -8.01 -23.25 -8.27
C THR A 166 -8.31 -24.41 -7.33
N GLU A 167 -7.41 -24.68 -6.37
CA GLU A 167 -7.54 -25.80 -5.43
C GLU A 167 -8.24 -25.36 -4.14
N ASP A 168 -7.79 -24.26 -3.53
CA ASP A 168 -8.43 -23.64 -2.37
C ASP A 168 -8.39 -22.10 -2.50
N PRO A 169 -9.45 -21.49 -3.09
CA PRO A 169 -9.53 -20.05 -3.28
C PRO A 169 -9.44 -19.27 -1.95
N ALA A 170 -10.03 -19.79 -0.87
CA ALA A 170 -10.03 -19.11 0.42
C ALA A 170 -8.64 -19.13 1.08
N ALA A 171 -7.89 -20.23 0.96
CA ALA A 171 -6.50 -20.28 1.39
C ALA A 171 -5.61 -19.34 0.57
N PHE A 172 -5.81 -19.30 -0.75
CA PHE A 172 -5.09 -18.37 -1.61
C PHE A 172 -5.32 -16.90 -1.20
N VAL A 173 -6.56 -16.50 -0.91
CA VAL A 173 -6.84 -15.14 -0.44
C VAL A 173 -6.19 -14.89 0.91
N ARG A 174 -6.23 -15.83 1.86
CA ARG A 174 -5.53 -15.70 3.15
C ARG A 174 -4.03 -15.46 2.96
N PHE A 175 -3.38 -16.19 2.06
CA PHE A 175 -1.99 -15.95 1.67
C PHE A 175 -1.79 -14.54 1.10
N ALA A 176 -2.61 -14.14 0.12
CA ALA A 176 -2.49 -12.84 -0.55
C ALA A 176 -2.66 -11.66 0.41
N ARG A 177 -3.64 -11.73 1.33
CA ARG A 177 -3.85 -10.73 2.37
C ARG A 177 -2.66 -10.61 3.30
N ALA A 178 -2.18 -11.75 3.79
CA ALA A 178 -1.02 -11.82 4.66
C ALA A 178 0.24 -11.24 3.99
N LEU A 179 0.43 -11.51 2.69
CA LEU A 179 1.52 -10.97 1.90
C LEU A 179 1.48 -9.45 1.79
N ILE A 180 0.32 -8.87 1.43
CA ILE A 180 0.15 -7.41 1.33
C ILE A 180 0.35 -6.76 2.69
N LEU A 181 -0.27 -7.32 3.74
CA LEU A 181 -0.17 -6.83 5.11
C LEU A 181 1.28 -6.80 5.60
N LEU A 182 2.03 -7.88 5.41
CA LEU A 182 3.43 -7.96 5.83
C LEU A 182 4.32 -7.00 5.08
N LEU A 183 4.15 -6.88 3.75
CA LEU A 183 4.86 -5.87 2.97
C LEU A 183 4.64 -4.48 3.56
N MET A 184 3.38 -4.13 3.85
CA MET A 184 3.04 -2.82 4.40
C MET A 184 3.60 -2.60 5.79
N LEU A 185 3.52 -3.59 6.67
CA LEU A 185 4.10 -3.52 8.01
C LEU A 185 5.62 -3.33 7.96
N ASP A 186 6.30 -4.02 7.05
CA ASP A 186 7.74 -3.87 6.88
C ASP A 186 8.10 -2.50 6.30
N ALA A 187 7.36 -2.05 5.29
CA ALA A 187 7.59 -0.76 4.65
C ALA A 187 7.35 0.42 5.63
N LEU A 188 6.37 0.31 6.52
CA LEU A 188 6.10 1.33 7.55
C LEU A 188 7.13 1.33 8.70
N LYS A 189 7.79 0.19 8.96
CA LYS A 189 8.83 0.09 10.00
C LYS A 189 10.22 0.50 9.50
N GLN A 190 10.45 0.41 8.19
CA GLN A 190 11.72 0.74 7.58
C GLN A 190 11.85 2.24 7.33
N SER A 191 13.10 2.73 7.28
CA SER A 191 13.35 4.12 6.90
C SER A 191 13.13 4.30 5.38
N PRO A 192 12.72 5.49 4.90
CA PRO A 192 12.59 5.74 3.47
C PRO A 192 13.87 5.51 2.66
N GLU A 193 15.05 5.66 3.29
CA GLU A 193 16.36 5.42 2.68
C GLU A 193 16.59 3.91 2.42
N ASP A 194 15.98 3.04 3.21
CA ASP A 194 16.11 1.58 3.15
C ASP A 194 14.97 0.91 2.35
N GLY A 195 14.08 1.69 1.73
CA GLY A 195 12.91 1.18 1.01
C GLY A 195 11.60 1.24 1.80
N GLY A 196 11.60 1.88 2.97
CA GLY A 196 10.38 2.16 3.71
C GLY A 196 9.54 3.30 3.11
N LEU A 197 8.37 3.52 3.71
CA LEU A 197 7.48 4.63 3.40
C LEU A 197 7.72 5.77 4.40
N PHE A 198 7.37 7.01 4.01
CA PHE A 198 7.19 8.07 4.99
C PHE A 198 5.95 7.79 5.86
N GLY A 199 4.88 7.28 5.24
CA GLY A 199 3.67 6.88 5.96
C GLY A 199 2.90 8.07 6.53
N ASP A 200 3.03 9.25 5.91
CA ASP A 200 2.32 10.45 6.33
C ASP A 200 0.80 10.31 6.07
N PRO A 201 -0.08 11.00 6.81
CA PRO A 201 -1.54 10.94 6.61
C PRO A 201 -1.99 11.21 5.17
N ASP A 202 -1.25 12.07 4.45
CA ASP A 202 -1.51 12.42 3.06
C ASP A 202 -1.31 11.22 2.12
N THR A 203 -0.36 10.31 2.40
CA THR A 203 -0.16 9.07 1.65
C THR A 203 -1.42 8.20 1.72
N PHE A 204 -1.97 8.01 2.92
CA PHE A 204 -3.18 7.20 3.10
C PHE A 204 -4.44 7.87 2.53
N ALA A 205 -4.51 9.21 2.60
CA ALA A 205 -5.56 9.96 1.91
C ALA A 205 -5.46 9.77 0.39
N ALA A 206 -4.26 9.83 -0.18
CA ALA A 206 -4.01 9.62 -1.60
C ALA A 206 -4.40 8.21 -2.05
N LEU A 207 -4.09 7.18 -1.26
CA LEU A 207 -4.45 5.79 -1.54
C LEU A 207 -5.96 5.59 -1.72
N MET A 208 -6.79 6.31 -0.97
CA MET A 208 -8.25 6.24 -1.15
C MET A 208 -8.73 6.82 -2.48
N HIS A 209 -7.93 7.66 -3.14
CA HIS A 209 -8.25 8.21 -4.45
C HIS A 209 -7.74 7.32 -5.61
N THR A 210 -6.86 6.35 -5.35
CA THR A 210 -6.37 5.45 -6.41
C THR A 210 -7.39 4.39 -6.82
N VAL A 211 -8.40 4.13 -5.99
CA VAL A 211 -9.48 3.16 -6.26
C VAL A 211 -10.64 3.76 -7.06
N ALA A 212 -10.62 5.07 -7.33
CA ALA A 212 -11.56 5.68 -8.26
C ALA A 212 -11.38 5.09 -9.67
N PRO A 213 -12.43 5.01 -10.50
CA PRO A 213 -12.32 4.47 -11.86
C PRO A 213 -11.22 5.14 -12.71
N GLU A 214 -11.03 6.44 -12.54
CA GLU A 214 -10.00 7.25 -13.19
C GLU A 214 -8.64 7.21 -12.49
N GLY A 215 -8.53 6.59 -11.31
CA GLY A 215 -7.35 6.60 -10.46
C GLY A 215 -7.01 7.98 -9.89
N LEU A 216 -5.88 8.06 -9.18
CA LEU A 216 -5.32 9.32 -8.73
C LEU A 216 -4.30 9.83 -9.74
N SER A 217 -4.52 11.01 -10.31
CA SER A 217 -3.56 11.68 -11.18
C SER A 217 -2.80 12.72 -10.38
N LEU A 218 -1.47 12.61 -10.35
CA LEU A 218 -0.59 13.62 -9.78
C LEU A 218 0.30 14.20 -10.89
N PRO A 219 0.73 15.48 -10.80
CA PRO A 219 1.85 15.94 -11.61
C PRO A 219 3.01 14.94 -11.52
N ALA A 220 3.74 14.71 -12.61
CA ALA A 220 4.84 13.72 -12.62
C ALA A 220 6.03 14.18 -11.75
N THR A 221 6.22 15.49 -11.62
CA THR A 221 7.23 16.08 -10.75
C THR A 221 6.72 17.39 -10.14
N ILE A 222 7.35 17.82 -9.03
CA ILE A 222 7.06 19.13 -8.45
C ILE A 222 7.37 20.28 -9.41
N ARG A 223 8.37 20.13 -10.29
CA ARG A 223 8.68 21.14 -11.31
C ARG A 223 7.47 21.37 -12.22
N VAL A 224 6.84 20.27 -12.66
CA VAL A 224 5.64 20.34 -13.48
C VAL A 224 4.49 21.03 -12.74
N ALA A 225 4.31 20.74 -11.45
CA ALA A 225 3.30 21.42 -10.63
C ALA A 225 3.56 22.95 -10.50
N LEU A 226 4.82 23.34 -10.28
CA LEU A 226 5.24 24.74 -10.20
C LEU A 226 5.04 25.47 -11.54
N ASP A 227 5.43 24.86 -12.65
CA ASP A 227 5.31 25.45 -13.99
C ASP A 227 3.83 25.68 -14.38
N ARG A 228 2.91 24.89 -13.80
CA ARG A 228 1.46 25.03 -13.94
C ARG A 228 0.81 25.96 -12.91
N GLY A 229 1.55 26.48 -11.94
CA GLY A 229 1.03 27.33 -10.87
C GLY A 229 0.02 26.61 -9.96
N LEU A 230 0.21 25.31 -9.73
CA LEU A 230 -0.69 24.50 -8.87
C LEU A 230 -0.31 24.55 -7.39
N VAL A 231 0.97 24.81 -7.10
CA VAL A 231 1.49 24.82 -5.74
C VAL A 231 1.03 26.09 -5.03
N PRO A 232 0.42 26.00 -3.84
CA PRO A 232 0.07 27.16 -3.03
C PRO A 232 1.28 28.06 -2.72
N GLU A 233 1.03 29.35 -2.58
CA GLU A 233 2.02 30.33 -2.14
C GLU A 233 1.95 30.52 -0.61
N ASP A 234 3.10 30.77 -0.01
CA ASP A 234 3.23 31.18 1.38
C ASP A 234 2.83 32.67 1.56
N PRO A 235 2.74 33.20 2.80
CA PRO A 235 2.39 34.60 3.03
C PRO A 235 3.38 35.63 2.41
N GLY A 236 4.58 35.19 2.03
CA GLY A 236 5.58 36.00 1.32
C GLY A 236 5.38 36.04 -0.19
N GLY A 237 4.50 35.21 -0.74
CA GLY A 237 4.27 35.03 -2.17
C GLY A 237 5.26 34.07 -2.84
N ASP A 238 6.05 33.34 -2.06
CA ASP A 238 6.92 32.27 -2.57
C ASP A 238 6.17 30.92 -2.51
N PRO A 239 6.50 29.92 -3.35
CA PRO A 239 5.88 28.60 -3.26
C PRO A 239 6.04 27.98 -1.86
N ASP A 240 4.95 27.46 -1.30
CA ASP A 240 4.92 26.89 0.04
C ASP A 240 5.76 25.60 0.11
N MET A 241 6.86 25.68 0.86
CA MET A 241 7.83 24.58 1.00
C MET A 241 7.28 23.40 1.79
N ASP A 242 6.30 23.60 2.67
CA ASP A 242 5.66 22.51 3.40
C ASP A 242 4.73 21.73 2.47
N GLU A 243 3.96 22.42 1.62
CA GLU A 243 3.11 21.80 0.60
C GLU A 243 3.94 21.07 -0.48
N ILE A 244 5.11 21.59 -0.83
CA ILE A 244 6.08 20.91 -1.69
C ILE A 244 6.55 19.59 -1.05
N GLN A 245 6.88 19.62 0.24
CA GLN A 245 7.33 18.43 0.97
C GLN A 245 6.22 17.38 1.09
N ARG A 246 4.99 17.79 1.44
CA ARG A 246 3.82 16.91 1.51
C ARG A 246 3.60 16.16 0.19
N TYR A 247 3.63 16.89 -0.93
CA TYR A 247 3.52 16.33 -2.27
C TYR A 247 4.67 15.35 -2.56
N TRP A 248 5.92 15.74 -2.27
CA TRP A 248 7.08 14.90 -2.57
C TRP A 248 7.08 13.58 -1.80
N ARG A 249 6.76 13.61 -0.50
CA ARG A 249 6.67 12.40 0.34
C ARG A 249 5.54 11.49 -0.13
N THR A 250 4.35 12.05 -0.36
CA THR A 250 3.20 11.29 -0.85
C THR A 250 3.48 10.66 -2.22
N GLY A 251 4.03 11.43 -3.15
CA GLY A 251 4.39 10.93 -4.48
C GLY A 251 5.45 9.84 -4.43
N ARG A 252 6.44 9.95 -3.53
CA ARG A 252 7.46 8.92 -3.30
C ARG A 252 6.86 7.63 -2.74
N ASP A 253 5.98 7.73 -1.74
CA ASP A 253 5.30 6.56 -1.18
C ASP A 253 4.44 5.84 -2.22
N LEU A 254 3.65 6.58 -3.01
CA LEU A 254 2.84 6.00 -4.09
C LEU A 254 3.71 5.33 -5.17
N ALA A 255 4.84 5.94 -5.52
CA ALA A 255 5.79 5.35 -6.47
C ALA A 255 6.42 4.07 -5.92
N ALA A 256 6.76 4.02 -4.62
CA ALA A 256 7.27 2.82 -3.98
C ALA A 256 6.22 1.71 -3.96
N LEU A 257 4.97 2.02 -3.61
CA LEU A 257 3.85 1.07 -3.63
C LEU A 257 3.53 0.57 -5.04
N ALA A 258 3.64 1.42 -6.06
CA ALA A 258 3.53 0.99 -7.45
C ALA A 258 4.67 0.06 -7.86
N THR A 259 5.89 0.39 -7.44
CA THR A 259 7.09 -0.41 -7.68
C THR A 259 7.01 -1.79 -7.02
N TYR A 260 6.42 -1.89 -5.83
CA TYR A 260 6.17 -3.18 -5.16
C TYR A 260 4.96 -3.94 -5.70
N GLY A 261 4.19 -3.34 -6.63
CA GLY A 261 3.03 -3.97 -7.23
C GLY A 261 1.76 -3.95 -6.38
N VAL A 262 1.70 -3.09 -5.36
CA VAL A 262 0.47 -2.80 -4.59
C VAL A 262 -0.44 -1.88 -5.40
N LEU A 263 0.17 -0.90 -6.08
CA LEU A 263 -0.49 -0.01 -7.04
C LEU A 263 -0.01 -0.31 -8.46
N HIS A 264 -0.74 0.18 -9.44
CA HIS A 264 -0.26 0.35 -10.80
C HIS A 264 0.00 1.84 -11.07
N GLY A 265 1.19 2.17 -11.56
CA GLY A 265 1.57 3.52 -11.94
C GLY A 265 1.77 3.63 -13.45
N GLU A 266 1.16 4.63 -14.07
CA GLU A 266 1.31 4.92 -15.51
C GLU A 266 1.70 6.39 -15.67
N ILE A 267 2.80 6.66 -16.36
CA ILE A 267 3.18 8.03 -16.73
C ILE A 267 2.42 8.40 -18.01
N ALA A 268 1.75 9.55 -17.98
CA ALA A 268 1.02 10.07 -19.13
C ALA A 268 1.96 10.24 -20.35
N PRO A 269 1.48 10.07 -21.60
CA PRO A 269 2.34 10.11 -22.80
C PRO A 269 3.14 11.41 -23.00
N ASP A 270 2.68 12.51 -22.42
CA ASP A 270 3.33 13.82 -22.42
C ASP A 270 4.32 14.01 -21.25
N GLY A 271 4.53 12.99 -20.42
CA GLY A 271 5.44 12.98 -19.27
C GLY A 271 5.02 13.93 -18.15
N GLN A 272 3.78 14.41 -18.21
CA GLN A 272 3.29 15.53 -17.41
C GLN A 272 2.67 15.08 -16.10
N ASP A 273 1.98 13.95 -16.11
CA ASP A 273 1.27 13.41 -14.96
C ASP A 273 1.64 11.94 -14.77
N THR A 274 1.57 11.46 -13.54
CA THR A 274 1.60 10.04 -13.20
C THR A 274 0.25 9.67 -12.61
N ARG A 275 -0.38 8.65 -13.19
CA ARG A 275 -1.65 8.10 -12.73
C ARG A 275 -1.42 6.84 -11.92
N PHE A 276 -2.01 6.79 -10.74
CA PHE A 276 -1.95 5.66 -9.83
C PHE A 276 -3.33 4.99 -9.70
N HIS A 277 -3.35 3.68 -9.92
CA HIS A 277 -4.53 2.85 -9.74
C HIS A 277 -4.30 1.81 -8.65
N GLY A 278 -5.27 1.69 -7.75
CA GLY A 278 -5.31 0.65 -6.73
C GLY A 278 -6.50 -0.28 -6.92
N THR A 279 -6.55 -1.33 -6.12
CA THR A 279 -7.74 -2.18 -5.96
C THR A 279 -8.29 -2.00 -4.55
N LEU A 280 -9.61 -2.14 -4.38
CA LEU A 280 -10.23 -2.03 -3.05
C LEU A 280 -9.63 -3.05 -2.09
N GLU A 281 -9.33 -4.25 -2.57
CA GLU A 281 -8.71 -5.34 -1.83
C GLU A 281 -7.32 -4.96 -1.32
N ALA A 282 -6.44 -4.45 -2.18
CA ALA A 282 -5.11 -4.02 -1.77
C ALA A 282 -5.18 -2.86 -0.76
N ILE A 283 -6.00 -1.84 -1.03
CA ILE A 283 -6.12 -0.68 -0.15
C ILE A 283 -6.71 -1.07 1.20
N LYS A 284 -7.68 -1.98 1.25
CA LYS A 284 -8.24 -2.51 2.50
C LYS A 284 -7.16 -3.14 3.38
N GLU A 285 -6.27 -3.97 2.82
CA GLU A 285 -5.17 -4.57 3.59
C GLU A 285 -4.13 -3.53 4.03
N VAL A 286 -3.88 -2.49 3.22
CA VAL A 286 -2.99 -1.36 3.59
C VAL A 286 -3.53 -0.63 4.82
N PHE A 287 -4.83 -0.34 4.88
CA PHE A 287 -5.45 0.27 6.07
C PHE A 287 -5.42 -0.67 7.27
N GLY A 288 -5.61 -1.98 7.07
CA GLY A 288 -5.43 -2.98 8.13
C GLY A 288 -4.02 -2.95 8.73
N ALA A 289 -2.98 -2.79 7.92
CA ALA A 289 -1.60 -2.66 8.41
C ALA A 289 -1.42 -1.38 9.25
N LEU A 290 -1.99 -0.25 8.82
CA LEU A 290 -1.91 1.01 9.54
C LEU A 290 -2.58 0.92 10.93
N GLU A 291 -3.76 0.30 11.00
CA GLU A 291 -4.47 0.07 12.26
C GLU A 291 -3.62 -0.76 13.23
N MET A 292 -3.00 -1.85 12.74
CA MET A 292 -2.12 -2.69 13.55
C MET A 292 -0.89 -1.95 14.08
N VAL A 293 -0.28 -1.05 13.29
CA VAL A 293 0.86 -0.23 13.75
C VAL A 293 0.40 0.74 14.83
N GLY A 294 -0.75 1.40 14.64
CA GLY A 294 -1.30 2.34 15.62
C GLY A 294 -1.62 1.69 16.98
N GLU A 295 -2.06 0.44 16.98
CA GLU A 295 -2.30 -0.34 18.21
C GLU A 295 -1.00 -0.68 18.96
N LEU A 296 0.10 -0.91 18.24
CA LEU A 296 1.40 -1.25 18.84
C LEU A 296 2.09 -0.05 19.51
N ASP A 297 1.79 1.17 19.04
CA ASP A 297 2.37 2.42 19.55
C ASP A 297 1.50 3.08 20.65
N ALA A 298 0.31 2.55 20.93
CA ALA A 298 -0.54 3.04 22.00
C ALA A 298 0.03 2.64 23.39
N PRO A 299 0.27 3.59 24.32
CA PRO A 299 0.71 3.24 25.67
C PRO A 299 -0.41 2.52 26.43
N GLU A 300 -0.09 1.38 27.05
CA GLU A 300 -0.94 0.68 28.03
C GLU A 300 -1.29 1.55 29.24
#